data_AF-A0A6P5GU03-F1
#
_entry.id   AF-A0A6P5GU03-F1
#
_cell.length_a   1.000
_cell.length_b   1.000
_cell.length_c   1.000
_cell.angle_alpha   90.00
_cell.angle_beta   90.00
_cell.angle_gamma   90.00
#
_symmetry.space_group_name_H-M   'P 1'
#
loop_
_entity.id
_entity.type
_entity.pdbx_description
1 polymer ?
#
loop_
_entity_poly.entity_id
_entity_poly.type
_entity_poly.pdbx_seq_one_letter_code
_entity_poly.pdbx_strand_id
1 'polypeptide(L)'
;MEIDAWRIFLRWRSRNAKRPLLEEPLKEKKKLRSYNARDEVKEERKDDESEVQEEKKQEEEQRVYEYTSGEDDDYVWPDGKRRRTREEWARYYKQIKESEGFDVDPSPDTFEFGLTALTNFEDEGLIRCTKSAIEQFNKENATSYEFVKIEKTTCIVAAGYWYNITFQATDGGSSPKTFQAKVFYGIRHDIRVSFCRLKPVAG
;
A
#
# COMPACT_ATOMS: atom_id res chain seq x y z
N MET A 1 -29.01 6.66 -13.58
CA MET A 1 -29.07 7.33 -12.25
C MET A 1 -27.65 7.70 -11.88
N GLU A 2 -27.34 9.00 -11.91
CA GLU A 2 -26.00 9.53 -11.66
C GLU A 2 -25.84 9.74 -10.15
N ILE A 3 -24.90 9.03 -9.52
CA ILE A 3 -24.59 9.19 -8.10
C ILE A 3 -23.65 10.38 -7.98
N ASP A 4 -24.15 11.48 -7.44
CA ASP A 4 -23.42 12.73 -7.27
C ASP A 4 -22.38 12.61 -6.14
N ALA A 5 -21.16 12.20 -6.50
CA ALA A 5 -20.03 12.01 -5.60
C ALA A 5 -19.66 13.28 -4.81
N TRP A 6 -20.03 14.47 -5.32
CA TRP A 6 -19.82 15.74 -4.60
C TRP A 6 -20.67 15.85 -3.33
N ARG A 7 -21.90 15.32 -3.35
CA ARG A 7 -22.77 15.31 -2.16
C ARG A 7 -22.26 14.37 -1.08
N ILE A 8 -21.61 13.27 -1.46
CA ILE A 8 -21.00 12.32 -0.51
C ILE A 8 -19.77 12.96 0.14
N PHE A 9 -18.90 13.61 -0.65
CA PHE A 9 -17.70 14.28 -0.13
C PHE A 9 -18.02 15.45 0.80
N LEU A 10 -19.00 16.30 0.45
CA LEU A 10 -19.44 17.41 1.31
C LEU A 10 -20.06 16.92 2.62
N ARG A 11 -20.81 15.81 2.59
CA ARG A 11 -21.41 15.20 3.79
C ARG A 11 -20.37 14.63 4.74
N TRP A 12 -19.26 14.10 4.23
CA TRP A 12 -18.13 13.64 5.04
C TRP A 12 -17.40 14.80 5.70
N ARG A 13 -17.08 15.86 4.96
CA ARG A 13 -16.38 17.05 5.47
C ARG A 13 -17.18 17.78 6.56
N SER A 14 -18.51 17.87 6.42
CA SER A 14 -19.38 18.50 7.43
C SER A 14 -19.45 17.71 8.75
N ARG A 15 -19.29 16.38 8.72
CA ARG A 15 -19.32 15.54 9.93
C ARG A 15 -18.02 15.62 10.73
N ASN A 16 -16.90 15.84 10.06
CA ASN A 16 -15.57 15.87 10.70
C ASN A 16 -15.13 17.27 11.18
N ALA A 17 -15.91 18.32 10.91
CA ALA A 17 -15.57 19.69 11.30
C ALA A 17 -15.88 20.05 12.78
N LYS A 18 -16.34 19.11 13.62
CA LYS A 18 -16.74 19.38 15.02
C LYS A 18 -16.12 18.42 16.05
N ARG A 19 -14.80 18.24 16.01
CA ARG A 19 -14.06 17.76 17.21
C ARG A 19 -13.25 18.93 17.79
N PRO A 20 -13.66 19.53 18.92
CA PRO A 20 -12.89 20.59 19.56
C PRO A 20 -11.66 20.00 20.27
N LEU A 21 -10.49 20.62 20.02
CA LEU A 21 -9.26 20.43 20.79
C LEU A 21 -9.49 21.01 22.20
N LEU A 22 -9.43 20.16 23.22
CA LEU A 22 -9.46 20.55 24.63
C LEU A 22 -8.08 21.11 25.01
N GLU A 23 -7.97 22.44 25.11
CA GLU A 23 -6.89 23.10 25.86
C GLU A 23 -7.34 23.27 27.32
N GLU A 24 -6.63 22.66 28.28
CA GLU A 24 -6.82 22.94 29.71
C GLU A 24 -5.87 24.06 30.20
N PRO A 25 -6.33 24.97 31.07
CA PRO A 25 -5.51 26.08 31.54
C PRO A 25 -4.62 25.72 32.73
N LEU A 26 -3.41 26.29 32.70
CA LEU A 26 -2.42 26.31 33.78
C LEU A 26 -3.04 26.70 35.14
N LYS A 27 -2.87 25.84 36.15
CA LYS A 27 -2.90 26.24 37.56
C LYS A 27 -1.64 25.76 38.30
N GLU A 28 -1.31 26.59 39.28
CA GLU A 28 -0.01 26.86 39.85
C GLU A 28 0.50 25.78 40.84
N LYS A 29 1.83 25.74 40.98
CA LYS A 29 2.65 24.71 41.67
C LYS A 29 2.47 24.67 43.19
N LYS A 30 2.58 23.46 43.79
CA LYS A 30 3.29 23.25 45.07
C LYS A 30 4.16 21.99 45.01
N LYS A 31 5.37 22.14 45.56
CA LYS A 31 6.57 21.27 45.46
C LYS A 31 6.69 20.45 46.76
N LEU A 32 7.15 19.18 46.70
CA LEU A 32 8.41 18.67 47.32
C LEU A 32 8.38 17.19 47.78
N ARG A 33 9.51 16.49 47.51
CA ARG A 33 10.07 15.21 48.07
C ARG A 33 9.39 13.90 47.62
N SER A 34 10.10 12.82 47.26
CA SER A 34 11.52 12.43 47.38
C SER A 34 11.90 11.43 46.27
N TYR A 35 13.19 11.43 45.91
CA TYR A 35 13.85 10.57 44.93
C TYR A 35 14.01 9.12 45.43
N ASN A 36 14.22 8.19 44.47
CA ASN A 36 14.64 6.78 44.61
C ASN A 36 13.57 5.68 44.39
N ALA A 37 12.76 5.80 43.33
CA ALA A 37 11.97 4.70 42.75
C ALA A 37 11.76 4.89 41.23
N ARG A 38 12.73 5.52 40.54
CA ARG A 38 12.51 6.16 39.24
C ARG A 38 13.24 5.52 38.07
N ASP A 39 14.08 4.52 38.28
CA ASP A 39 14.88 3.95 37.20
C ASP A 39 14.45 2.51 36.87
N GLU A 40 14.05 1.68 37.84
CA GLU A 40 13.40 0.37 37.55
C GLU A 40 12.02 0.54 36.90
N VAL A 41 11.22 1.49 37.39
CA VAL A 41 9.87 1.78 36.86
C VAL A 41 9.92 2.45 35.46
N LYS A 42 11.06 2.96 35.01
CA LYS A 42 11.19 3.58 33.68
C LYS A 42 11.55 2.58 32.59
N GLU A 43 12.19 1.47 32.93
CA GLU A 43 12.55 0.42 31.98
C GLU A 43 11.31 -0.45 31.72
N GLU A 44 10.64 -0.92 32.78
CA GLU A 44 9.35 -1.63 32.66
C GLU A 44 8.27 -0.80 31.94
N ARG A 45 8.13 0.51 32.24
CA ARG A 45 7.15 1.36 31.54
C ARG A 45 7.48 1.59 30.07
N LYS A 46 8.76 1.53 29.67
CA LYS A 46 9.13 1.67 28.26
C LYS A 46 8.81 0.42 27.48
N ASP A 47 9.08 -0.74 28.08
CA ASP A 47 8.76 -2.04 27.48
C ASP A 47 7.24 -2.19 27.35
N ASP A 48 6.48 -1.91 28.42
CA ASP A 48 5.01 -1.91 28.42
C ASP A 48 4.42 -0.89 27.43
N GLU A 49 4.96 0.34 27.33
CA GLU A 49 4.45 1.33 26.38
C GLU A 49 4.77 0.96 24.92
N SER A 50 5.86 0.22 24.67
CA SER A 50 6.22 -0.26 23.34
C SER A 50 5.41 -1.47 22.91
N GLU A 51 5.19 -2.44 23.80
CA GLU A 51 4.30 -3.58 23.56
C GLU A 51 2.86 -3.10 23.36
N VAL A 52 2.36 -2.19 24.20
CA VAL A 52 1.01 -1.62 24.05
C VAL A 52 0.88 -0.80 22.76
N GLN A 53 1.94 -0.16 22.26
CA GLN A 53 1.91 0.52 20.97
C GLN A 53 1.98 -0.43 19.78
N GLU A 54 2.74 -1.51 19.89
CA GLU A 54 2.83 -2.55 18.87
C GLU A 54 1.54 -3.38 18.81
N GLU A 55 0.96 -3.75 19.94
CA GLU A 55 -0.36 -4.36 20.06
C GLU A 55 -1.46 -3.45 19.54
N LYS A 56 -1.42 -2.14 19.85
CA LYS A 56 -2.39 -1.19 19.26
C LYS A 56 -2.23 -1.05 17.76
N LYS A 57 -1.01 -1.06 17.25
CA LYS A 57 -0.74 -1.02 15.80
C LYS A 57 -1.18 -2.32 15.12
N GLN A 58 -0.96 -3.47 15.77
CA GLN A 58 -1.44 -4.78 15.32
C GLN A 58 -2.97 -4.87 15.39
N GLU A 59 -3.61 -4.38 16.45
CA GLU A 59 -5.06 -4.29 16.60
C GLU A 59 -5.68 -3.27 15.65
N GLU A 60 -4.98 -2.18 15.32
CA GLU A 60 -5.46 -1.16 14.39
C GLU A 60 -5.27 -1.61 12.94
N GLU A 61 -4.17 -2.30 12.59
CA GLU A 61 -4.12 -3.10 11.35
C GLU A 61 -5.27 -4.12 11.35
N GLN A 62 -5.39 -4.95 12.38
CA GLN A 62 -6.39 -6.01 12.42
C GLN A 62 -7.83 -5.48 12.40
N ARG A 63 -8.14 -4.33 13.03
CA ARG A 63 -9.45 -3.66 12.95
C ARG A 63 -9.70 -2.92 11.65
N VAL A 64 -8.67 -2.39 10.99
CA VAL A 64 -8.83 -1.82 9.64
C VAL A 64 -9.14 -2.91 8.62
N TYR A 65 -8.79 -4.18 8.91
CA TYR A 65 -8.95 -5.32 7.98
C TYR A 65 -9.97 -6.39 8.41
N GLU A 66 -10.68 -6.24 9.53
CA GLU A 66 -11.83 -7.09 9.84
C GLU A 66 -13.02 -6.67 8.97
N TYR A 67 -13.15 -7.31 7.81
CA TYR A 67 -14.28 -7.15 6.89
C TYR A 67 -15.58 -7.55 7.59
N THR A 68 -16.32 -6.55 8.06
CA THR A 68 -17.66 -6.69 8.63
C THR A 68 -18.71 -6.74 7.52
N SER A 69 -18.58 -7.67 6.58
CA SER A 69 -19.75 -8.16 5.85
C SER A 69 -20.27 -9.35 6.63
N GLY A 70 -21.37 -9.15 7.33
CA GLY A 70 -22.17 -10.28 7.75
C GLY A 70 -22.58 -11.02 6.47
N GLU A 71 -22.12 -12.26 6.35
CA GLU A 71 -22.33 -13.17 5.21
C GLU A 71 -21.41 -12.88 4.02
N ASP A 72 -20.65 -13.90 3.62
CA ASP A 72 -19.96 -13.94 2.33
C ASP A 72 -21.04 -13.77 1.27
N ASP A 73 -21.08 -12.63 0.56
CA ASP A 73 -22.01 -12.50 -0.56
C ASP A 73 -21.65 -13.57 -1.59
N ASP A 74 -22.58 -14.51 -1.83
CA ASP A 74 -22.46 -15.55 -2.85
C ASP A 74 -22.80 -15.00 -4.24
N TYR A 75 -22.80 -13.68 -4.38
CA TYR A 75 -23.14 -13.00 -5.60
C TYR A 75 -22.09 -13.31 -6.67
N VAL A 76 -22.58 -13.82 -7.80
CA VAL A 76 -21.77 -14.04 -9.00
C VAL A 76 -22.20 -13.01 -10.03
N TRP A 77 -21.23 -12.26 -10.52
CA TRP A 77 -21.41 -11.25 -11.55
C TRP A 77 -21.85 -11.91 -12.86
N PRO A 78 -22.53 -11.18 -13.77
CA PRO A 78 -22.92 -11.72 -15.07
C PRO A 78 -21.76 -12.27 -15.92
N ASP A 79 -20.52 -11.82 -15.68
CA ASP A 79 -19.31 -12.32 -16.33
C ASP A 79 -18.72 -13.58 -15.65
N GLY A 80 -19.43 -14.15 -14.67
CA GLY A 80 -19.04 -15.36 -13.94
C GLY A 80 -18.07 -15.12 -12.79
N LYS A 81 -17.61 -13.89 -12.57
CA LYS A 81 -16.71 -13.58 -11.45
C LYS A 81 -17.46 -13.49 -10.13
N ARG A 82 -16.75 -13.71 -9.03
CA ARG A 82 -17.27 -13.60 -7.67
C ARG A 82 -16.40 -12.72 -6.80
N ARG A 83 -16.81 -12.51 -5.55
CA ARG A 83 -15.90 -12.05 -4.50
C ARG A 83 -14.90 -13.11 -4.11
N ARG A 84 -13.74 -12.68 -3.60
CA ARG A 84 -12.79 -13.55 -2.92
C ARG A 84 -13.38 -14.10 -1.62
N THR A 85 -13.07 -15.37 -1.33
CA THR A 85 -13.33 -15.95 -0.01
C THR A 85 -12.39 -15.36 1.03
N ARG A 86 -12.69 -15.59 2.31
CA ARG A 86 -11.82 -15.19 3.43
C ARG A 86 -10.41 -15.77 3.29
N GLU A 87 -10.28 -17.03 2.89
CA GLU A 87 -8.99 -17.71 2.72
C GLU A 87 -8.19 -17.10 1.56
N GLU A 88 -8.85 -16.73 0.46
CA GLU A 88 -8.22 -16.07 -0.68
C GLU A 88 -7.74 -14.66 -0.31
N TRP A 89 -8.53 -13.92 0.48
CA TRP A 89 -8.09 -12.64 1.04
C TRP A 89 -6.89 -12.80 1.97
N ALA A 90 -6.91 -13.78 2.87
CA ALA A 90 -5.79 -14.05 3.77
C ALA A 90 -4.50 -14.35 3.00
N ARG A 91 -4.58 -15.13 1.92
CA ARG A 91 -3.43 -15.39 1.02
C ARG A 91 -2.95 -14.11 0.33
N TYR A 92 -3.86 -13.33 -0.23
CA TYR A 92 -3.53 -12.05 -0.88
C TYR A 92 -2.81 -11.11 0.08
N TYR A 93 -3.33 -10.90 1.30
CA TYR A 93 -2.70 -10.01 2.28
C TYR A 93 -1.34 -10.52 2.74
N LYS A 94 -1.20 -11.84 2.92
CA LYS A 94 0.10 -12.46 3.21
C LYS A 94 1.12 -12.12 2.12
N GLN A 95 0.74 -12.28 0.84
CA GLN A 95 1.59 -11.96 -0.31
C GLN A 95 1.97 -10.47 -0.36
N ILE A 96 1.02 -9.56 -0.13
CA ILE A 96 1.29 -8.12 -0.06
C ILE A 96 2.30 -7.82 1.06
N LYS A 97 2.12 -8.39 2.25
CA LYS A 97 2.99 -8.17 3.41
C LYS A 97 4.40 -8.70 3.17
N GLU A 98 4.53 -9.91 2.62
CA GLU A 98 5.81 -10.57 2.40
C GLU A 98 6.60 -9.98 1.22
N SER A 99 5.91 -9.47 0.19
CA SER A 99 6.56 -8.97 -1.04
C SER A 99 6.54 -7.46 -1.21
N GLU A 100 6.01 -6.72 -0.23
CA GLU A 100 5.64 -5.30 -0.35
C GLU A 100 4.67 -5.03 -1.52
N GLY A 101 3.95 -6.06 -1.95
CA GLY A 101 2.99 -6.05 -3.06
C GLY A 101 3.56 -6.20 -4.46
N PHE A 102 4.83 -6.56 -4.61
CA PHE A 102 5.46 -6.85 -5.91
C PHE A 102 5.26 -8.29 -6.39
N ASP A 103 4.94 -9.21 -5.48
CA ASP A 103 4.75 -10.63 -5.77
C ASP A 103 3.40 -11.08 -5.21
N VAL A 104 2.39 -11.02 -6.08
CA VAL A 104 1.00 -11.39 -5.79
C VAL A 104 0.53 -12.33 -6.89
N ASP A 105 -0.28 -13.32 -6.55
CA ASP A 105 -0.83 -14.23 -7.54
C ASP A 105 -2.05 -13.61 -8.26
N PRO A 106 -2.24 -13.92 -9.56
CA PRO A 106 -3.44 -13.51 -10.27
C PRO A 106 -4.65 -14.27 -9.72
N SER A 107 -5.80 -13.60 -9.71
CA SER A 107 -7.06 -14.15 -9.20
C SER A 107 -8.17 -13.92 -10.25
N PRO A 108 -8.12 -14.67 -11.37
CA PRO A 108 -8.93 -14.38 -12.57
C PRO A 108 -10.44 -14.54 -12.34
N ASP A 109 -10.84 -15.40 -11.42
CA ASP A 109 -12.24 -15.72 -11.12
C ASP A 109 -12.89 -14.70 -10.17
N THR A 110 -12.15 -13.65 -9.79
CA THR A 110 -12.58 -12.70 -8.78
C THR A 110 -12.68 -11.28 -9.32
N PHE A 111 -13.64 -10.52 -8.81
CA PHE A 111 -13.82 -9.12 -9.17
C PHE A 111 -13.49 -8.19 -7.98
N GLU A 112 -12.19 -7.95 -7.78
CA GLU A 112 -11.68 -7.16 -6.64
C GLU A 112 -11.04 -5.83 -7.05
N PHE A 113 -11.63 -5.15 -8.05
CA PHE A 113 -11.23 -3.80 -8.49
C PHE A 113 -9.72 -3.61 -8.63
N GLY A 114 -9.07 -4.56 -9.30
CA GLY A 114 -7.65 -4.49 -9.61
C GLY A 114 -6.72 -4.92 -8.48
N LEU A 115 -7.18 -5.28 -7.28
CA LEU A 115 -6.38 -5.82 -6.16
C LEU A 115 -5.83 -7.23 -6.46
N THR A 116 -5.11 -7.39 -7.56
CA THR A 116 -4.60 -8.66 -8.06
C THR A 116 -3.41 -8.43 -8.99
N ALA A 117 -2.67 -9.48 -9.29
CA ALA A 117 -1.67 -9.42 -10.35
C ALA A 117 -2.33 -9.32 -11.73
N LEU A 118 -1.72 -8.50 -12.57
CA LEU A 118 -2.06 -8.41 -13.98
C LEU A 118 -1.40 -9.54 -14.75
N THR A 119 -2.11 -10.05 -15.74
CA THR A 119 -1.61 -11.08 -16.66
C THR A 119 -1.31 -10.54 -18.05
N ASN A 120 -1.89 -9.40 -18.43
CA ASN A 120 -1.59 -8.70 -19.68
C ASN A 120 -0.48 -7.66 -19.47
N PHE A 121 0.72 -7.97 -19.94
CA PHE A 121 1.89 -7.08 -19.87
C PHE A 121 2.09 -6.23 -21.13
N GLU A 122 1.22 -6.37 -22.13
CA GLU A 122 1.28 -5.62 -23.39
C GLU A 122 0.52 -4.28 -23.31
N ASP A 123 -0.09 -3.96 -22.17
CA ASP A 123 -0.77 -2.69 -21.95
C ASP A 123 0.19 -1.51 -22.13
N GLU A 124 -0.14 -0.60 -23.06
CA GLU A 124 0.70 0.54 -23.40
C GLU A 124 0.93 1.48 -22.21
N GLY A 125 -0.08 1.64 -21.34
CA GLY A 125 0.03 2.46 -20.13
C GLY A 125 1.04 1.87 -19.15
N LEU A 126 0.99 0.56 -18.93
CA LEU A 126 1.91 -0.18 -18.08
C LEU A 126 3.35 -0.16 -18.63
N ILE A 127 3.53 -0.36 -19.94
CA ILE A 127 4.85 -0.26 -20.59
C ILE A 127 5.41 1.16 -20.43
N ARG A 128 4.61 2.19 -20.64
CA ARG A 128 5.02 3.59 -20.45
C ARG A 128 5.43 3.86 -19.00
N CYS A 129 4.66 3.39 -18.02
CA CYS A 129 5.00 3.48 -16.59
C CYS A 129 6.36 2.85 -16.30
N THR A 130 6.61 1.65 -16.84
CA THR A 130 7.85 0.90 -16.61
C THR A 130 9.06 1.62 -17.23
N LYS A 131 8.91 2.13 -18.46
CA LYS A 131 9.96 2.92 -19.12
C LYS A 131 10.27 4.22 -18.36
N SER A 132 9.24 4.94 -17.91
CA SER A 132 9.45 6.14 -17.09
C SER A 132 10.16 5.84 -15.77
N ALA A 133 9.88 4.69 -15.15
CA ALA A 133 10.55 4.28 -13.91
C ALA A 133 12.05 4.03 -14.11
N ILE A 134 12.44 3.29 -15.16
CA ILE A 134 13.86 3.03 -15.44
C ILE A 134 14.59 4.28 -15.93
N GLU A 135 13.93 5.15 -16.70
CA GLU A 135 14.49 6.45 -17.09
C GLU A 135 14.78 7.34 -15.88
N GLN A 136 13.89 7.36 -14.88
CA GLN A 136 14.13 8.10 -13.64
C GLN A 136 15.30 7.50 -12.85
N PHE A 137 15.34 6.18 -12.70
CA PHE A 137 16.47 5.50 -12.05
C PHE A 137 17.80 5.82 -12.74
N ASN A 138 17.84 5.77 -14.06
CA ASN A 138 19.02 6.11 -14.87
C ASN A 138 19.50 7.53 -14.62
N LYS A 139 18.57 8.51 -14.58
CA LYS A 139 18.90 9.92 -14.30
C LYS A 139 19.46 10.11 -12.90
N GLU A 140 18.87 9.45 -11.90
CA GLU A 140 19.27 9.58 -10.50
C GLU A 140 20.61 8.90 -10.19
N ASN A 141 20.99 7.86 -10.95
CA ASN A 141 22.17 7.04 -10.69
C ASN A 141 23.27 7.17 -11.75
N ALA A 142 23.09 8.02 -12.76
CA ALA A 142 23.99 8.17 -13.92
C ALA A 142 24.26 6.81 -14.64
N THR A 143 23.20 6.04 -14.87
CA THR A 143 23.25 4.73 -15.56
C THR A 143 22.47 4.76 -16.88
N SER A 144 22.57 3.68 -17.67
CA SER A 144 21.98 3.56 -19.01
C SER A 144 21.19 2.26 -19.22
N TYR A 145 20.43 1.82 -18.21
CA TYR A 145 19.62 0.61 -18.33
C TYR A 145 18.48 0.76 -19.34
N GLU A 146 18.35 -0.21 -20.24
CA GLU A 146 17.28 -0.34 -21.22
C GLU A 146 16.27 -1.39 -20.76
N PHE A 147 14.98 -1.04 -20.84
CA PHE A 147 13.88 -1.94 -20.50
C PHE A 147 13.86 -3.18 -21.42
N VAL A 148 13.75 -4.37 -20.81
CA VAL A 148 13.66 -5.65 -21.52
C VAL A 148 12.22 -6.19 -21.50
N LYS A 149 11.69 -6.49 -20.31
CA LYS A 149 10.35 -7.07 -20.15
C LYS A 149 9.80 -6.88 -18.74
N ILE A 150 8.48 -6.93 -18.59
CA ILE A 150 7.82 -7.03 -17.29
C ILE A 150 7.78 -8.51 -16.87
N GLU A 151 8.04 -8.78 -15.60
CA GLU A 151 7.96 -10.14 -15.04
C GLU A 151 6.68 -10.34 -14.23
N LYS A 152 6.36 -9.37 -13.37
CA LYS A 152 5.17 -9.37 -12.50
C LYS A 152 4.66 -7.95 -12.34
N THR A 153 3.36 -7.79 -12.18
CA THR A 153 2.77 -6.49 -11.83
C THR A 153 1.51 -6.69 -11.01
N THR A 154 1.40 -5.97 -9.90
CA THR A 154 0.16 -5.83 -9.13
C THR A 154 -0.46 -4.48 -9.41
N CYS A 155 -1.78 -4.42 -9.52
CA CYS A 155 -2.53 -3.19 -9.68
C CYS A 155 -3.31 -2.87 -8.39
N ILE A 156 -3.64 -1.59 -8.20
CA ILE A 156 -4.66 -1.13 -7.25
C ILE A 156 -5.41 0.00 -7.95
N VAL A 157 -6.73 -0.13 -8.09
CA VAL A 157 -7.57 0.94 -8.65
C VAL A 157 -7.75 2.05 -7.60
N ALA A 158 -7.55 3.30 -8.03
CA ALA A 158 -7.75 4.51 -7.24
C ALA A 158 -8.34 5.60 -8.16
N ALA A 159 -7.92 6.87 -8.01
CA ALA A 159 -8.16 7.92 -9.01
C ALA A 159 -7.24 7.76 -10.26
N GLY A 160 -7.11 6.53 -10.74
CA GLY A 160 -6.04 6.05 -11.61
C GLY A 160 -5.65 4.62 -11.19
N TYR A 161 -4.40 4.24 -11.44
CA TYR A 161 -3.85 2.94 -11.05
C TYR A 161 -2.54 3.13 -10.30
N TRP A 162 -2.39 2.44 -9.18
CA TRP A 162 -1.08 2.21 -8.58
C TRP A 162 -0.56 0.86 -9.03
N TYR A 163 0.61 0.87 -9.66
CA TYR A 163 1.31 -0.33 -10.09
C TYR A 163 2.53 -0.59 -9.21
N ASN A 164 2.65 -1.82 -8.72
CA ASN A 164 3.91 -2.37 -8.24
C ASN A 164 4.44 -3.29 -9.34
N ILE A 165 5.53 -2.87 -9.99
CA ILE A 165 6.05 -3.48 -11.22
C ILE A 165 7.38 -4.14 -10.90
N THR A 166 7.51 -5.43 -11.21
CA THR A 166 8.80 -6.13 -11.27
C THR A 166 9.16 -6.34 -12.74
N PHE A 167 10.33 -5.86 -13.16
CA PHE A 167 10.73 -5.89 -14.58
C PHE A 167 12.24 -6.11 -14.74
N GLN A 168 12.67 -6.53 -15.92
CA GLN A 168 14.07 -6.67 -16.28
C GLN A 168 14.55 -5.48 -17.11
N ALA A 169 15.78 -5.04 -16.86
CA ALA A 169 16.49 -4.08 -17.69
C ALA A 169 17.97 -4.49 -17.84
N THR A 170 18.60 -4.12 -18.95
CA THR A 170 20.01 -4.44 -19.25
C THR A 170 20.79 -3.18 -19.58
N ASP A 171 22.09 -3.18 -19.28
CA ASP A 171 23.01 -2.09 -19.63
C ASP A 171 23.98 -2.60 -20.70
N GLY A 172 23.64 -2.35 -21.97
CA GLY A 172 24.57 -2.47 -23.10
C GLY A 172 25.27 -3.82 -23.29
N GLY A 173 24.62 -4.96 -22.96
CA GLY A 173 25.16 -6.31 -23.15
C GLY A 173 25.49 -7.08 -21.87
N SER A 174 25.30 -6.47 -20.71
CA SER A 174 25.34 -7.17 -19.42
C SER A 174 24.14 -8.10 -19.25
N SER A 175 24.25 -9.07 -18.32
CA SER A 175 23.10 -9.87 -17.91
C SER A 175 21.97 -8.95 -17.41
N PRO A 176 20.70 -9.20 -17.81
CA PRO A 176 19.58 -8.42 -17.33
C PRO A 176 19.51 -8.43 -15.80
N LYS A 177 19.23 -7.27 -15.21
CA LYS A 177 18.96 -7.11 -13.78
C LYS A 177 17.48 -6.92 -13.56
N THR A 178 16.98 -7.41 -12.43
CA THR A 178 15.59 -7.24 -12.03
C THR A 178 15.45 -5.97 -11.19
N PHE A 179 14.46 -5.17 -11.54
CA PHE A 179 14.07 -3.94 -10.89
C PHE A 179 12.66 -4.07 -10.31
N GLN A 180 12.41 -3.27 -9.28
CA GLN A 180 11.09 -3.05 -8.68
C GLN A 180 10.77 -1.56 -8.72
N ALA A 181 9.59 -1.21 -9.21
CA ALA A 181 9.12 0.16 -9.28
C ALA A 181 7.67 0.29 -8.80
N LYS A 182 7.40 1.37 -8.06
CA LYS A 182 6.05 1.77 -7.71
C LYS A 182 5.67 3.01 -8.50
N VAL A 183 4.62 2.92 -9.30
CA VAL A 183 4.22 3.97 -10.25
C VAL A 183 2.73 4.23 -10.16
N PHE A 184 2.34 5.50 -10.16
CA PHE A 184 0.96 5.93 -10.30
C PHE A 184 0.68 6.34 -11.75
N TYR A 185 -0.40 5.81 -12.32
CA TYR A 185 -0.94 6.18 -13.62
C TYR A 185 -2.30 6.85 -13.43
N GLY A 186 -2.36 8.17 -13.57
CA GLY A 186 -3.59 8.93 -13.36
C GLY A 186 -4.59 8.82 -14.51
N ILE A 187 -5.85 9.16 -14.24
CA ILE A 187 -6.95 9.16 -15.24
C ILE A 187 -6.64 10.06 -16.44
N ARG A 188 -5.84 11.12 -16.25
CA ARG A 188 -5.40 12.02 -17.33
C ARG A 188 -4.10 11.56 -18.00
N HIS A 189 -3.72 10.31 -17.80
CA HIS A 189 -2.50 9.69 -18.30
C HIS A 189 -1.20 10.34 -17.77
N ASP A 190 -1.26 10.99 -16.60
CA ASP A 190 -0.07 11.47 -15.89
C ASP A 190 0.62 10.31 -15.17
N ILE A 191 1.93 10.19 -15.38
CA ILE A 191 2.77 9.14 -14.78
C ILE A 191 3.56 9.77 -13.65
N ARG A 192 3.49 9.16 -12.46
CA ARG A 192 4.30 9.55 -11.31
C ARG A 192 5.00 8.32 -10.77
N VAL A 193 6.31 8.28 -10.93
CA VAL A 193 7.15 7.23 -10.35
C VAL A 193 7.39 7.59 -8.89
N SER A 194 6.95 6.73 -7.97
CA SER A 194 7.22 6.90 -6.54
C SER A 194 8.65 6.51 -6.21
N PHE A 195 9.11 5.38 -6.76
CA PHE A 195 10.50 4.94 -6.71
C PHE A 195 10.75 3.87 -7.77
N CYS A 196 12.02 3.66 -8.11
CA CYS A 196 12.53 2.52 -8.85
C CYS A 196 13.85 2.07 -8.20
N ARG A 197 14.04 0.76 -8.01
CA ARG A 197 15.23 0.20 -7.37
C ARG A 197 15.58 -1.16 -7.95
N LEU A 198 16.82 -1.61 -7.78
CA LEU A 198 17.16 -3.02 -7.99
C LEU A 198 16.36 -3.88 -7.01
N LYS A 199 15.89 -5.05 -7.46
CA LYS A 199 15.22 -6.01 -6.58
C LYS A 199 16.22 -6.46 -5.50
N PRO A 200 15.87 -6.38 -4.20
CA PRO A 200 16.73 -6.89 -3.14
C PRO A 200 17.04 -8.37 -3.36
N VAL A 201 18.32 -8.74 -3.24
CA VAL A 201 18.70 -10.16 -3.13
C VAL A 201 18.33 -10.59 -1.72
N ALA A 202 17.55 -11.66 -1.58
CA ALA A 202 17.30 -12.24 -0.26
C ALA A 202 18.66 -12.64 0.34
N GLY A 203 19.04 -11.98 1.43
CA GLY A 203 20.27 -12.25 2.17
C GLY A 203 20.18 -13.50 3.02
#